data_AF-M2YWF0-F1
#
_entry.id   AF-M2YWF0-F1
#
_cell.length_a   1.000
_cell.length_b   1.000
_cell.length_c   1.000
_cell.angle_alpha   90.00
_cell.angle_beta   90.00
_cell.angle_gamma   90.00
#
_symmetry.space_group_name_H-M   'P 1'
#
loop_
_entity.id
_entity.type
_entity.pdbx_description
1 polymer ?
#
loop_
_entity_poly.entity_id
_entity_poly.type
_entity_poly.pdbx_seq_one_letter_code
_entity_poly.pdbx_strand_id
1 'polypeptide(L)'
;MSSIQSRGRARWSLGAFAALVPACAVAWATTGASHSDLEIYRFGVDTLWNGGDLYGALPLSDAGIPLLFIYPPFAALVLTPLALVPWTGAVLLLFALSLAALEITFYAIARTLRPSGDRRKALLVASLAITPALFLEPVRQTLGFGQINLLLMGLVAADCLLARGRYRGIGVGLAAAVKLTPMAFLLFFLIRRDFRGALTAMGTFVAASAVAFAVAPEASARYWFGGLAGASGISGTSFHTNQTLQAVLARFGVESAAKPLWIVLTGVLLVLVTLTMYRSAAVPALLLNATFALLISPTSWSHHWVWIAPALFTTAACAVHRRRDHRRALAWLAVTGVVATIFVAAPFRYFPAFDRPGQTWTTAQQWLGNCYVLAGLVFLVVAGVLAPQKRPRCST
;
A
#
# COMPACT_ATOMS: atom_id res chain seq x y z
N MET A 1 41.95 -23.38 11.89
CA MET A 1 41.18 -22.11 11.79
C MET A 1 40.21 -22.11 10.60
N SER A 2 39.23 -23.03 10.53
CA SER A 2 38.26 -23.10 9.39
C SER A 2 36.79 -23.29 9.78
N SER A 3 36.44 -23.40 11.07
CA SER A 3 35.07 -23.77 11.51
C SER A 3 34.12 -22.58 11.76
N ILE A 4 34.58 -21.33 11.64
CA ILE A 4 33.77 -20.14 11.97
C ILE A 4 32.97 -19.62 10.76
N GLN A 5 33.40 -19.91 9.53
CA GLN A 5 32.70 -19.43 8.32
C GLN A 5 31.48 -20.26 7.90
N SER A 6 31.41 -21.55 8.25
CA SER A 6 30.31 -22.44 7.85
C SER A 6 29.01 -22.21 8.64
N ARG A 7 29.13 -21.86 9.94
CA ARG A 7 27.98 -21.57 10.82
C ARG A 7 27.20 -20.33 10.40
N GLY A 8 27.85 -19.40 9.70
CA GLY A 8 27.19 -18.24 9.10
C GLY A 8 26.23 -18.68 7.99
N ARG A 9 26.73 -19.36 6.96
CA ARG A 9 25.97 -19.76 5.76
C ARG A 9 24.74 -20.62 6.10
N ALA A 10 24.87 -21.57 7.03
CA ALA A 10 23.79 -22.46 7.45
C ALA A 10 22.59 -21.73 8.10
N ARG A 11 22.82 -20.61 8.80
CA ARG A 11 21.75 -19.80 9.42
C ARG A 11 21.02 -18.90 8.41
N TRP A 12 21.67 -18.54 7.30
CA TRP A 12 21.07 -17.78 6.19
C TRP A 12 20.13 -18.64 5.36
N SER A 13 20.55 -19.87 5.05
CA SER A 13 19.69 -20.85 4.38
C SER A 13 18.43 -21.13 5.19
N LEU A 14 18.51 -21.17 6.53
CA LEU A 14 17.35 -21.37 7.42
C LEU A 14 16.35 -20.20 7.41
N GLY A 15 16.80 -18.94 7.39
CA GLY A 15 15.91 -17.77 7.36
C GLY A 15 15.17 -17.61 6.03
N ALA A 16 15.87 -17.84 4.91
CA ALA A 16 15.27 -17.90 3.59
C ALA A 16 14.31 -19.09 3.48
N PHE A 17 14.70 -20.29 3.92
CA PHE A 17 13.80 -21.46 3.93
C PHE A 17 12.55 -21.25 4.81
N ALA A 18 12.70 -20.64 5.98
CA ALA A 18 11.59 -20.38 6.91
C ALA A 18 10.57 -19.37 6.36
N ALA A 19 11.00 -18.45 5.50
CA ALA A 19 10.10 -17.56 4.76
C ALA A 19 9.52 -18.22 3.50
N LEU A 20 10.31 -19.07 2.83
CA LEU A 20 9.92 -19.76 1.61
C LEU A 20 8.80 -20.79 1.81
N VAL A 21 8.85 -21.61 2.86
CA VAL A 21 7.83 -22.67 3.06
C VAL A 21 6.42 -22.09 3.26
N PRO A 22 6.20 -21.08 4.12
CA PRO A 22 4.92 -20.39 4.23
C PRO A 22 4.56 -19.59 2.97
N ALA A 23 5.54 -18.99 2.29
CA ALA A 23 5.32 -18.30 1.02
C ALA A 23 4.84 -19.27 -0.07
N CYS A 24 5.43 -20.46 -0.19
CA CYS A 24 4.99 -21.50 -1.11
C CYS A 24 3.60 -22.05 -0.73
N ALA A 25 3.31 -22.22 0.57
CA ALA A 25 1.98 -22.63 1.02
C ALA A 25 0.92 -21.57 0.72
N VAL A 26 1.26 -20.29 0.87
CA VAL A 26 0.37 -19.16 0.52
C VAL A 26 0.24 -19.05 -0.99
N ALA A 27 1.32 -19.19 -1.76
CA ALA A 27 1.28 -19.24 -3.22
C ALA A 27 0.32 -20.33 -3.71
N TRP A 28 0.43 -21.53 -3.12
CA TRP A 28 -0.45 -22.67 -3.39
C TRP A 28 -1.91 -22.42 -2.97
N ALA A 29 -2.13 -21.75 -1.85
CA ALA A 29 -3.47 -21.37 -1.41
C ALA A 29 -4.07 -20.26 -2.31
N THR A 30 -3.24 -19.38 -2.87
CA THR A 30 -3.67 -18.31 -3.77
C THR A 30 -3.81 -18.78 -5.22
N THR A 31 -3.18 -19.88 -5.66
CA THR A 31 -3.39 -20.43 -7.00
C THR A 31 -4.83 -20.85 -7.29
N GLY A 32 -5.67 -21.02 -6.26
CA GLY A 32 -7.13 -21.21 -6.39
C GLY A 32 -7.97 -19.92 -6.29
N ALA A 33 -7.35 -18.75 -6.17
CA ALA A 33 -8.03 -17.46 -6.17
C ALA A 33 -8.24 -16.96 -7.61
N SER A 34 -9.25 -16.12 -7.81
CA SER A 34 -9.66 -15.66 -9.14
C SER A 34 -8.64 -14.80 -9.89
N HIS A 35 -7.55 -14.31 -9.24
CA HIS A 35 -6.53 -13.44 -9.83
C HIS A 35 -7.08 -12.32 -10.73
N SER A 36 -8.28 -11.85 -10.41
CA SER A 36 -9.10 -11.07 -11.33
C SER A 36 -8.45 -9.75 -11.73
N ASP A 37 -7.66 -9.15 -10.84
CA ASP A 37 -6.98 -7.90 -11.17
C ASP A 37 -5.79 -8.13 -12.12
N LEU A 38 -5.09 -9.27 -12.00
CA LEU A 38 -4.05 -9.65 -12.95
C LEU A 38 -4.63 -9.93 -14.35
N GLU A 39 -5.81 -10.55 -14.43
CA GLU A 39 -6.52 -10.72 -15.70
C GLU A 39 -6.81 -9.36 -16.34
N ILE A 40 -7.35 -8.41 -15.59
CA ILE A 40 -7.63 -7.06 -16.09
C ILE A 40 -6.36 -6.32 -16.52
N TYR A 41 -5.24 -6.51 -15.83
CA TYR A 41 -3.97 -5.95 -16.28
C TYR A 41 -3.57 -6.52 -17.64
N ARG A 42 -3.68 -7.84 -17.83
CA ARG A 42 -3.35 -8.50 -19.09
C ARG A 42 -4.32 -8.10 -20.21
N PHE A 43 -5.63 -8.11 -19.95
CA PHE A 43 -6.63 -7.65 -20.92
C PHE A 43 -6.41 -6.20 -21.33
N GLY A 44 -6.07 -5.32 -20.39
CA GLY A 44 -5.73 -3.93 -20.70
C GLY A 44 -4.49 -3.82 -21.59
N VAL A 45 -3.42 -4.58 -21.28
CA VAL A 45 -2.22 -4.66 -22.11
C VAL A 45 -2.53 -5.19 -23.51
N ASP A 46 -3.22 -6.33 -23.61
CA ASP A 46 -3.56 -6.96 -24.88
C ASP A 46 -4.46 -6.05 -25.73
N THR A 47 -5.44 -5.38 -25.09
CA THR A 47 -6.31 -4.41 -25.76
C THR A 47 -5.50 -3.23 -26.31
N LEU A 48 -4.58 -2.68 -25.51
CA LEU A 48 -3.72 -1.57 -25.94
C LEU A 48 -2.87 -1.96 -27.16
N TRP A 49 -2.20 -3.11 -27.12
CA TRP A 49 -1.28 -3.52 -28.18
C TRP A 49 -2.00 -4.03 -29.45
N ASN A 50 -3.27 -4.42 -29.35
CA ASN A 50 -4.11 -4.76 -30.50
C ASN A 50 -4.88 -3.56 -31.08
N GLY A 51 -4.60 -2.33 -30.61
CA GLY A 51 -5.25 -1.11 -31.09
C GLY A 51 -6.69 -0.93 -30.63
N GLY A 52 -7.11 -1.63 -29.57
CA GLY A 52 -8.43 -1.52 -28.97
C GLY A 52 -8.55 -0.37 -27.96
N ASP A 53 -9.77 -0.14 -27.49
CA ASP A 53 -10.08 0.88 -26.49
C ASP A 53 -9.72 0.40 -25.07
N LEU A 54 -8.59 0.87 -24.54
CA LEU A 54 -8.09 0.54 -23.19
C LEU A 54 -9.12 0.82 -22.08
N TYR A 55 -9.99 1.82 -22.27
CA TYR A 55 -10.99 2.24 -21.29
C TYR A 55 -12.42 1.85 -21.72
N GLY A 56 -12.53 0.92 -22.67
CA GLY A 56 -13.76 0.32 -23.14
C GLY A 56 -14.16 -0.91 -22.32
N ALA A 57 -15.09 -1.70 -22.88
CA ALA A 57 -15.45 -2.99 -22.31
C ALA A 57 -14.30 -3.99 -22.50
N LEU A 58 -13.94 -4.70 -21.43
CA LEU A 58 -12.94 -5.75 -21.43
C LEU A 58 -13.60 -7.15 -21.32
N PRO A 59 -12.89 -8.23 -21.67
CA PRO A 59 -13.37 -9.59 -21.43
C PRO A 59 -13.75 -9.79 -19.95
N LEU A 60 -14.74 -10.65 -19.70
CA LEU A 60 -15.11 -11.02 -18.34
C LEU A 60 -13.95 -11.77 -17.69
N SER A 61 -13.60 -11.35 -16.47
CA SER A 61 -12.67 -12.09 -15.60
C SER A 61 -13.21 -13.49 -15.29
N ASP A 62 -12.33 -14.42 -14.91
CA ASP A 62 -12.72 -15.76 -14.43
C ASP A 62 -13.66 -15.68 -13.20
N ALA A 63 -13.64 -14.56 -12.47
CA ALA A 63 -14.58 -14.26 -11.39
C ALA A 63 -16.00 -13.92 -11.88
N GLY A 64 -16.22 -13.78 -13.19
CA GLY A 64 -17.49 -13.35 -13.78
C GLY A 64 -17.81 -11.87 -13.56
N ILE A 65 -16.82 -11.06 -13.15
CA ILE A 65 -17.02 -9.64 -12.82
C ILE A 65 -16.51 -8.78 -14.00
N PRO A 66 -17.34 -7.86 -14.53
CA PRO A 66 -16.93 -6.92 -15.58
C PRO A 66 -16.10 -5.78 -14.99
N LEU A 67 -14.86 -6.08 -14.62
CA LEU A 67 -13.92 -5.10 -14.11
C LEU A 67 -13.34 -4.26 -15.26
N LEU A 68 -13.04 -2.99 -14.97
CA LEU A 68 -12.48 -2.03 -15.92
C LEU A 68 -11.00 -1.77 -15.65
N PHE A 69 -10.25 -1.42 -16.70
CA PHE A 69 -8.92 -0.86 -16.53
C PHE A 69 -9.02 0.60 -16.11
N ILE A 70 -8.61 0.92 -14.87
CA ILE A 70 -8.78 2.25 -14.26
C ILE A 70 -7.46 2.98 -13.98
N TYR A 71 -6.35 2.45 -14.49
CA TYR A 71 -5.01 3.00 -14.25
C TYR A 71 -4.60 3.98 -15.34
N PRO A 72 -3.64 4.89 -15.08
CA PRO A 72 -3.02 5.68 -16.13
C PRO A 72 -2.41 4.77 -17.22
N PRO A 73 -2.33 5.21 -18.49
CA PRO A 73 -1.87 4.34 -19.58
C PRO A 73 -0.42 3.87 -19.42
N PHE A 74 0.42 4.61 -18.69
CA PHE A 74 1.78 4.18 -18.35
C PHE A 74 1.79 2.83 -17.59
N ALA A 75 0.74 2.53 -16.83
CA ALA A 75 0.59 1.23 -16.17
C ALA A 75 0.55 0.08 -17.17
N ALA A 76 -0.19 0.20 -18.28
CA ALA A 76 -0.25 -0.83 -19.30
C ALA A 76 1.14 -1.10 -19.93
N LEU A 77 1.93 -0.04 -20.14
CA LEU A 77 3.30 -0.20 -20.64
C LEU A 77 4.18 -0.98 -19.65
N VAL A 78 4.15 -0.61 -18.36
CA VAL A 78 4.96 -1.27 -17.32
C VAL A 78 4.50 -2.70 -17.06
N LEU A 79 3.20 -2.97 -17.18
CA LEU A 79 2.60 -4.29 -16.95
C LEU A 79 2.70 -5.20 -18.18
N THR A 80 3.20 -4.72 -19.32
CA THR A 80 3.35 -5.51 -20.55
C THR A 80 4.05 -6.85 -20.36
N PRO A 81 5.16 -6.97 -19.59
CA PRO A 81 5.80 -8.26 -19.34
C PRO A 81 4.87 -9.31 -18.70
N LEU A 82 3.87 -8.88 -17.91
CA LEU A 82 2.90 -9.80 -17.29
C LEU A 82 1.89 -10.35 -18.29
N ALA A 83 1.71 -9.75 -19.47
CA ALA A 83 0.86 -10.27 -20.54
C ALA A 83 1.62 -11.20 -21.50
N LEU A 84 2.91 -10.94 -21.72
CA LEU A 84 3.74 -11.70 -22.67
C LEU A 84 4.09 -13.12 -22.20
N VAL A 85 4.15 -13.34 -20.88
CA VAL A 85 4.44 -14.68 -20.33
C VAL A 85 3.16 -15.53 -20.24
N PRO A 86 3.26 -16.87 -20.24
CA PRO A 86 2.11 -17.73 -19.96
C PRO A 86 1.46 -17.40 -18.62
N TRP A 87 0.17 -17.69 -18.46
CA TRP A 87 -0.61 -17.34 -17.26
C TRP A 87 0.07 -17.74 -15.94
N THR A 88 0.50 -18.99 -15.81
CA THR A 88 1.24 -19.48 -14.63
C THR A 88 2.53 -18.70 -14.40
N GLY A 89 3.23 -18.32 -15.48
CA GLY A 89 4.41 -17.48 -15.42
C GLY A 89 4.10 -16.07 -14.88
N ALA A 90 3.00 -15.47 -15.30
CA ALA A 90 2.56 -14.15 -14.83
C ALA A 90 2.23 -14.17 -13.33
N VAL A 91 1.48 -15.18 -12.88
CA VAL A 91 1.13 -15.38 -11.46
C VAL A 91 2.39 -15.54 -10.62
N LEU A 92 3.29 -16.44 -11.00
CA LEU A 92 4.53 -16.69 -10.26
C LEU A 92 5.47 -15.47 -10.26
N LEU A 93 5.58 -14.77 -11.38
CA LEU A 93 6.39 -13.56 -11.50
C LEU A 93 5.86 -12.45 -10.57
N LEU A 94 4.56 -12.15 -10.64
CA LEU A 94 3.97 -11.11 -9.80
C LEU A 94 4.03 -11.48 -8.31
N PHE A 95 3.83 -12.75 -7.97
CA PHE A 95 4.00 -13.25 -6.62
C PHE A 95 5.43 -13.03 -6.12
N ALA A 96 6.44 -13.43 -6.89
CA ALA A 96 7.85 -13.25 -6.53
C ALA A 96 8.22 -11.76 -6.35
N LEU A 97 7.76 -10.89 -7.27
CA LEU A 97 7.96 -9.44 -7.19
C LEU A 97 7.28 -8.84 -5.95
N SER A 98 6.10 -9.35 -5.57
CA SER A 98 5.38 -8.92 -4.37
C SER A 98 6.14 -9.27 -3.08
N LEU A 99 6.73 -10.46 -3.00
CA LEU A 99 7.56 -10.85 -1.86
C LEU A 99 8.84 -10.02 -1.78
N ALA A 100 9.49 -9.78 -2.92
CA ALA A 100 10.66 -8.92 -2.99
C ALA A 100 10.33 -7.49 -2.53
N ALA A 101 9.17 -6.95 -2.93
CA ALA A 101 8.73 -5.62 -2.50
C ALA A 101 8.45 -5.54 -0.99
N LEU A 102 7.89 -6.60 -0.39
CA LEU A 102 7.77 -6.72 1.08
C LEU A 102 9.14 -6.73 1.76
N GLU A 103 10.07 -7.56 1.27
CA GLU A 103 11.43 -7.64 1.81
C GLU A 103 12.14 -6.29 1.74
N ILE A 104 12.09 -5.62 0.59
CA ILE A 104 12.67 -4.28 0.39
C ILE A 104 12.06 -3.29 1.39
N THR A 105 10.74 -3.32 1.60
CA THR A 105 10.05 -2.44 2.54
C THR A 105 10.51 -2.66 3.98
N PHE A 106 10.52 -3.91 4.44
CA PHE A 106 10.96 -4.25 5.80
C PHE A 106 12.45 -3.97 6.00
N TYR A 107 13.28 -4.27 5.01
CA TYR A 107 14.70 -3.95 5.01
C TYR A 107 14.92 -2.44 5.10
N ALA A 108 14.21 -1.65 4.29
CA ALA A 108 14.28 -0.19 4.32
C ALA A 108 13.94 0.38 5.70
N ILE A 109 12.89 -0.14 6.33
CA ILE A 109 12.49 0.25 7.69
C ILE A 109 13.55 -0.18 8.70
N ALA A 110 14.02 -1.43 8.68
CA ALA A 110 15.04 -1.94 9.60
C ALA A 110 16.33 -1.12 9.52
N ARG A 111 16.79 -0.79 8.31
CA ARG A 111 17.97 0.05 8.05
C ARG A 111 17.76 1.49 8.52
N THR A 112 16.54 2.02 8.44
CA THR A 112 16.23 3.36 8.92
C THR A 112 16.13 3.42 10.44
N LEU A 113 15.57 2.38 11.08
CA LEU A 113 15.46 2.28 12.54
C LEU A 113 16.80 1.97 13.21
N ARG A 114 17.72 1.27 12.52
CA ARG A 114 19.09 1.00 12.99
C ARG A 114 20.13 1.25 11.89
N PRO A 115 20.51 2.51 11.62
CA PRO A 115 21.47 2.86 10.58
C PRO A 115 22.84 2.18 10.74
N SER A 116 23.35 2.08 11.97
CA SER A 116 24.64 1.42 12.28
C SER A 116 24.52 -0.09 12.50
N GLY A 117 23.33 -0.67 12.33
CA GLY A 117 23.11 -2.11 12.48
C GLY A 117 23.69 -2.93 11.33
N ASP A 118 24.00 -4.20 11.61
CA ASP A 118 24.46 -5.16 10.60
C ASP A 118 23.42 -5.32 9.48
N ARG A 119 23.82 -5.04 8.24
CA ARG A 119 22.97 -5.14 7.05
C ARG A 119 22.44 -6.54 6.85
N ARG A 120 23.24 -7.55 7.16
CA ARG A 120 22.84 -8.95 7.04
C ARG A 120 21.70 -9.22 8.02
N LYS A 121 21.85 -8.85 9.29
CA LYS A 121 20.77 -9.02 10.29
C LYS A 121 19.49 -8.27 9.90
N ALA A 122 19.62 -7.08 9.31
CA ALA A 122 18.47 -6.34 8.80
C ALA A 122 17.75 -7.11 7.69
N LEU A 123 18.50 -7.72 6.75
CA LEU A 123 17.94 -8.58 5.72
C LEU A 123 17.24 -9.80 6.33
N LEU A 124 17.90 -10.54 7.24
CA LEU A 124 17.30 -11.70 7.91
C LEU A 124 15.98 -11.36 8.61
N VAL A 125 15.95 -10.25 9.35
CA VAL A 125 14.73 -9.80 10.05
C VAL A 125 13.65 -9.40 9.05
N ALA A 126 14.02 -8.77 7.93
CA ALA A 126 13.10 -8.45 6.85
C ALA A 126 12.50 -9.72 6.22
N SER A 127 13.33 -10.72 5.89
CA SER A 127 12.86 -11.99 5.33
C SER A 127 11.93 -12.74 6.29
N LEU A 128 12.27 -12.80 7.59
CA LEU A 128 11.43 -13.45 8.60
C LEU A 128 10.09 -12.72 8.82
N ALA A 129 10.02 -11.42 8.58
CA ALA A 129 8.80 -10.63 8.71
C ALA A 129 7.80 -10.85 7.54
N ILE A 130 8.23 -11.46 6.43
CA ILE A 130 7.34 -11.80 5.32
C ILE A 130 6.25 -12.77 5.78
N THR A 131 6.62 -13.84 6.48
CA THR A 131 5.68 -14.88 6.93
C THR A 131 4.47 -14.32 7.68
N PRO A 132 4.61 -13.56 8.79
CA PRO A 132 3.45 -12.98 9.46
C PRO A 132 2.69 -11.97 8.59
N ALA A 133 3.37 -11.26 7.67
CA ALA A 133 2.69 -10.33 6.77
C ALA A 133 1.74 -11.04 5.80
N LEU A 134 2.05 -12.27 5.39
CA LEU A 134 1.16 -13.09 4.56
C LEU A 134 -0.13 -13.49 5.26
N PHE A 135 -0.23 -13.36 6.58
CA PHE A 135 -1.48 -13.56 7.33
C PHE A 135 -2.31 -12.27 7.49
N LEU A 136 -1.89 -11.16 6.93
CA LEU A 136 -2.68 -9.93 6.93
C LEU A 136 -3.62 -9.96 5.73
N GLU A 137 -4.91 -9.71 5.95
CA GLU A 137 -5.91 -9.75 4.87
C GLU A 137 -5.53 -8.86 3.67
N PRO A 138 -5.01 -7.63 3.83
CA PRO A 138 -4.67 -6.80 2.68
C PRO A 138 -3.58 -7.41 1.80
N VAL A 139 -2.62 -8.09 2.43
CA VAL A 139 -1.52 -8.78 1.75
C VAL A 139 -2.05 -10.04 1.07
N ARG A 140 -2.83 -10.88 1.76
CA ARG A 140 -3.47 -12.06 1.15
C ARG A 140 -4.33 -11.70 -0.04
N GLN A 141 -5.12 -10.64 0.07
CA GLN A 141 -5.99 -10.19 -1.02
C GLN A 141 -5.19 -9.58 -2.17
N THR A 142 -4.13 -8.83 -1.86
CA THR A 142 -3.25 -8.33 -2.92
C THR A 142 -2.66 -9.49 -3.73
N LEU A 143 -2.21 -10.56 -3.06
CA LEU A 143 -1.68 -11.75 -3.74
C LEU A 143 -2.78 -12.53 -4.46
N GLY A 144 -3.92 -12.78 -3.81
CA GLY A 144 -5.02 -13.57 -4.38
C GLY A 144 -5.72 -12.92 -5.57
N PHE A 145 -5.77 -11.58 -5.63
CA PHE A 145 -6.28 -10.87 -6.81
C PHE A 145 -5.21 -10.62 -7.87
N GLY A 146 -3.92 -10.85 -7.56
CA GLY A 146 -2.83 -10.49 -8.46
C GLY A 146 -2.66 -8.97 -8.60
N GLN A 147 -2.79 -8.24 -7.50
CA GLN A 147 -2.65 -6.78 -7.43
C GLN A 147 -1.21 -6.31 -7.31
N ILE A 148 -0.94 -5.12 -7.84
CA ILE A 148 0.40 -4.51 -7.82
C ILE A 148 0.69 -3.63 -6.59
N ASN A 149 -0.21 -3.57 -5.61
CA ASN A 149 -0.09 -2.62 -4.48
C ASN A 149 1.19 -2.83 -3.65
N LEU A 150 1.65 -4.07 -3.48
CA LEU A 150 2.91 -4.35 -2.78
C LEU A 150 4.11 -3.79 -3.52
N LEU A 151 4.11 -3.88 -4.86
CA LEU A 151 5.19 -3.35 -5.70
C LEU A 151 5.25 -1.83 -5.58
N LEU A 152 4.11 -1.15 -5.63
CA LEU A 152 4.00 0.30 -5.47
C LEU A 152 4.43 0.74 -4.06
N MET A 153 3.98 0.02 -3.01
CA MET A 153 4.41 0.26 -1.63
C MET A 153 5.93 0.11 -1.48
N GLY A 154 6.51 -0.96 -2.02
CA GLY A 154 7.95 -1.21 -1.97
C GLY A 154 8.75 -0.12 -2.67
N LEU A 155 8.31 0.32 -3.85
CA LEU A 155 8.94 1.39 -4.60
C LEU A 155 8.90 2.73 -3.84
N VAL A 156 7.74 3.10 -3.29
CA VAL A 156 7.58 4.31 -2.46
C VAL A 156 8.43 4.23 -1.19
N ALA A 157 8.41 3.10 -0.48
CA ALA A 157 9.19 2.92 0.74
C ALA A 157 10.70 2.98 0.49
N ALA A 158 11.17 2.33 -0.58
CA ALA A 158 12.57 2.38 -1.00
C ALA A 158 13.00 3.81 -1.35
N ASP A 159 12.17 4.55 -2.07
CA ASP A 159 12.48 5.93 -2.45
C ASP A 159 12.51 6.86 -1.24
N CYS A 160 11.49 6.79 -0.39
CA CYS A 160 11.41 7.64 0.80
C CYS A 160 12.52 7.36 1.83
N LEU A 161 12.91 6.10 2.02
CA LEU A 161 13.80 5.66 3.11
C LEU A 161 15.24 5.34 2.68
N LEU A 162 15.46 4.80 1.47
CA LEU A 162 16.77 4.35 1.00
C LEU A 162 17.39 5.27 -0.04
N ALA A 163 16.61 5.85 -0.96
CA ALA A 163 17.15 6.66 -2.04
C ALA A 163 17.82 7.97 -1.55
N ARG A 164 18.89 8.36 -2.25
CA ARG A 164 19.76 9.50 -1.91
C ARG A 164 20.10 10.32 -3.16
N GLY A 165 20.40 11.59 -2.96
CA GLY A 165 20.86 12.48 -4.03
C GLY A 165 19.87 12.56 -5.19
N ARG A 166 20.39 12.49 -6.43
CA ARG A 166 19.61 12.63 -7.66
C ARG A 166 18.57 11.52 -7.93
N TYR A 167 18.66 10.39 -7.23
CA TYR A 167 17.74 9.28 -7.44
C TYR A 167 16.47 9.37 -6.59
N ARG A 168 16.47 10.28 -5.60
CA ARG A 168 15.37 10.46 -4.67
C ARG A 168 14.20 11.17 -5.35
N GLY A 169 13.00 10.61 -5.24
CA GLY A 169 11.78 11.06 -5.91
C GLY A 169 11.41 10.22 -7.13
N ILE A 170 12.37 9.53 -7.76
CA ILE A 170 12.11 8.73 -8.97
C ILE A 170 11.09 7.62 -8.69
N GLY A 171 11.25 6.90 -7.58
CA GLY A 171 10.36 5.78 -7.24
C GLY A 171 8.93 6.24 -6.98
N VAL A 172 8.74 7.32 -6.23
CA VAL A 172 7.41 7.90 -6.00
C VAL A 172 6.78 8.40 -7.30
N GLY A 173 7.56 9.05 -8.18
CA GLY A 173 7.07 9.51 -9.48
C GLY A 173 6.64 8.37 -10.41
N LEU A 174 7.44 7.30 -10.51
CA LEU A 174 7.09 6.11 -11.29
C LEU A 174 5.88 5.39 -10.70
N ALA A 175 5.81 5.23 -9.37
CA ALA A 175 4.65 4.65 -8.71
C ALA A 175 3.38 5.45 -9.01
N ALA A 176 3.47 6.78 -8.97
CA ALA A 176 2.35 7.68 -9.28
C ALA A 176 1.90 7.60 -10.74
N ALA A 177 2.83 7.36 -11.66
CA ALA A 177 2.53 7.18 -13.08
C ALA A 177 1.85 5.83 -13.36
N VAL A 178 2.11 4.80 -12.55
CA VAL A 178 1.42 3.49 -12.64
C VAL A 178 0.06 3.53 -11.93
N LYS A 179 -0.05 4.23 -10.80
CA LYS A 179 -1.31 4.41 -10.06
C LYS A 179 -1.26 5.78 -9.39
N LEU A 180 -2.28 6.60 -9.56
CA LEU A 180 -2.23 8.00 -9.12
C LEU A 180 -2.06 8.17 -7.60
N THR A 181 -2.51 7.21 -6.78
CA THR A 181 -2.52 7.31 -5.31
C THR A 181 -1.15 7.59 -4.67
N PRO A 182 -0.02 6.96 -5.09
CA PRO A 182 1.33 7.35 -4.67
C PRO A 182 1.68 8.84 -4.78
N MET A 183 0.97 9.65 -5.57
CA MET A 183 1.19 11.11 -5.63
C MET A 183 1.04 11.79 -4.25
N ALA A 184 0.24 11.22 -3.34
CA ALA A 184 0.13 11.69 -1.96
C ALA A 184 1.49 11.67 -1.21
N PHE A 185 2.46 10.89 -1.67
CA PHE A 185 3.81 10.86 -1.10
C PHE A 185 4.68 12.07 -1.44
N LEU A 186 4.23 12.98 -2.34
CA LEU A 186 4.82 14.31 -2.43
C LEU A 186 4.80 15.04 -1.08
N LEU A 187 3.74 14.85 -0.29
CA LEU A 187 3.61 15.43 1.05
C LEU A 187 4.78 15.01 1.97
N PHE A 188 5.28 13.78 1.84
CA PHE A 188 6.43 13.31 2.60
C PHE A 188 7.70 14.12 2.30
N PHE A 189 7.96 14.45 1.04
CA PHE A 189 9.10 15.27 0.65
C PHE A 189 8.91 16.72 1.09
N LEU A 190 7.73 17.30 0.83
CA LEU A 190 7.41 18.69 1.17
C LEU A 190 7.55 18.98 2.66
N ILE A 191 7.00 18.12 3.53
CA ILE A 191 7.09 18.27 4.99
C ILE A 191 8.54 18.19 5.48
N ARG A 192 9.38 17.43 4.76
CA ARG A 192 10.80 17.29 5.06
C ARG A 192 11.67 18.36 4.42
N ARG A 193 11.06 19.34 3.73
CA ARG A 193 11.73 20.39 2.96
C ARG A 193 12.66 19.83 1.87
N ASP A 194 12.37 18.62 1.39
CA ASP A 194 13.09 17.99 0.30
C ASP A 194 12.43 18.34 -1.03
N PHE A 195 12.50 19.63 -1.38
CA PHE A 195 11.89 20.15 -2.61
C PHE A 195 12.50 19.54 -3.86
N ARG A 196 13.81 19.19 -3.82
CA ARG A 196 14.47 18.48 -4.93
C ARG A 196 13.86 17.10 -5.14
N GLY A 197 13.63 16.34 -4.08
CA GLY A 197 12.93 15.05 -4.16
C GLY A 197 11.49 15.20 -4.69
N ALA A 198 10.74 16.20 -4.21
CA ALA A 198 9.39 16.49 -4.69
C ALA A 198 9.35 16.86 -6.19
N LEU A 199 10.26 17.72 -6.64
CA LEU A 199 10.40 18.10 -8.05
C LEU A 199 10.84 16.92 -8.91
N THR A 200 11.75 16.07 -8.41
CA THR A 200 12.18 14.85 -9.12
C THR A 200 11.03 13.87 -9.27
N ALA A 201 10.20 13.70 -8.23
CA ALA A 201 9.00 12.87 -8.31
C ALA A 201 8.00 13.40 -9.32
N MET A 202 7.73 14.72 -9.30
CA MET A 202 6.84 15.36 -10.27
C MET A 202 7.38 15.23 -11.70
N GLY A 203 8.66 15.54 -11.91
CA GLY A 203 9.30 15.43 -13.22
C GLY A 203 9.31 13.98 -13.74
N THR A 204 9.55 13.00 -12.88
CA THR A 204 9.50 11.58 -13.24
C THR A 204 8.08 11.15 -13.62
N PHE A 205 7.07 11.56 -12.85
CA PHE A 205 5.67 11.31 -13.16
C PHE A 205 5.26 11.90 -14.52
N VAL A 206 5.64 13.16 -14.78
CA VAL A 206 5.36 13.84 -16.05
C VAL A 206 6.09 13.14 -17.20
N ALA A 207 7.36 12.80 -17.04
CA ALA A 207 8.13 12.11 -18.07
C ALA A 207 7.55 10.73 -18.39
N ALA A 208 7.19 9.93 -17.38
CA ALA A 208 6.56 8.63 -17.56
C ALA A 208 5.19 8.75 -18.25
N SER A 209 4.39 9.74 -17.85
CA SER A 209 3.11 10.03 -18.51
C SER A 209 3.29 10.50 -19.95
N ALA A 210 4.34 11.28 -20.24
CA ALA A 210 4.67 11.71 -21.60
C ALA A 210 5.09 10.53 -22.50
N VAL A 211 5.84 9.56 -21.95
CA VAL A 211 6.12 8.29 -22.65
C VAL A 211 4.82 7.57 -22.98
N ALA A 212 3.88 7.51 -22.05
CA ALA A 212 2.58 6.90 -22.30
C ALA A 212 1.76 7.65 -23.37
N PHE A 213 1.79 8.98 -23.38
CA PHE A 213 1.19 9.79 -24.44
C PHE A 213 1.83 9.53 -25.82
N ALA A 214 3.14 9.33 -25.88
CA ALA A 214 3.84 9.04 -27.13
C ALA A 214 3.49 7.66 -27.70
N VAL A 215 3.28 6.66 -26.83
CA VAL A 215 2.94 5.29 -27.26
C VAL A 215 1.44 5.10 -27.47
N ALA A 216 0.61 5.74 -26.63
CA ALA A 216 -0.83 5.54 -26.57
C ALA A 216 -1.57 6.89 -26.45
N PRO A 217 -1.54 7.74 -27.49
CA PRO A 217 -2.04 9.11 -27.42
C PRO A 217 -3.54 9.19 -27.13
N GLU A 218 -4.35 8.35 -27.79
CA GLU A 218 -5.82 8.35 -27.63
C GLU A 218 -6.24 7.89 -26.23
N ALA A 219 -5.68 6.78 -25.75
CA ALA A 219 -5.91 6.30 -24.39
C ALA A 219 -5.48 7.35 -23.35
N SER A 220 -4.32 7.99 -23.56
CA SER A 220 -3.83 9.06 -22.68
C SER A 220 -4.75 10.29 -22.69
N ALA A 221 -5.20 10.72 -23.86
CA ALA A 221 -6.14 11.84 -23.97
C ALA A 221 -7.47 11.53 -23.28
N ARG A 222 -8.00 10.32 -23.44
CA ARG A 222 -9.23 9.88 -22.78
C ARG A 222 -9.07 9.83 -21.25
N TYR A 223 -7.97 9.29 -20.74
CA TYR A 223 -7.72 9.22 -19.31
C TYR A 223 -7.60 10.61 -18.67
N TRP A 224 -6.81 11.51 -19.26
CA TRP A 224 -6.51 12.80 -18.66
C TRP A 224 -7.55 13.89 -18.95
N PHE A 225 -8.17 13.87 -20.14
CA PHE A 225 -9.04 14.95 -20.63
C PHE A 225 -10.47 14.51 -20.95
N GLY A 226 -10.73 13.22 -21.13
CA GLY A 226 -12.06 12.68 -21.46
C GLY A 226 -13.09 12.74 -20.32
N GLY A 227 -12.73 13.35 -19.19
CA GLY A 227 -13.57 13.43 -17.99
C GLY A 227 -13.38 12.23 -17.07
N LEU A 228 -13.25 12.52 -15.78
CA LEU A 228 -13.32 11.57 -14.68
C LEU A 228 -12.24 10.46 -14.59
N ALA A 229 -11.08 10.61 -15.24
CA ALA A 229 -9.87 9.79 -15.01
C ALA A 229 -10.13 8.31 -14.65
N GLY A 230 -10.99 7.65 -15.43
CA GLY A 230 -11.39 6.24 -15.29
C GLY A 230 -12.10 5.83 -13.98
N ALA A 231 -12.31 6.71 -13.00
CA ALA A 231 -12.61 6.32 -11.62
C ALA A 231 -13.92 6.88 -11.03
N SER A 232 -14.66 7.73 -11.74
CA SER A 232 -15.89 8.36 -11.19
C SER A 232 -16.97 7.38 -10.74
N GLY A 233 -17.15 6.27 -11.45
CA GLY A 233 -18.18 5.28 -11.13
C GLY A 233 -17.93 4.49 -9.85
N ILE A 234 -16.72 4.53 -9.30
CA ILE A 234 -16.27 3.68 -8.17
C ILE A 234 -15.96 4.54 -6.93
N SER A 235 -16.02 5.86 -7.05
CA SER A 235 -15.75 6.79 -5.95
C SER A 235 -16.80 6.67 -4.85
N GLY A 236 -16.37 6.47 -3.60
CA GLY A 236 -17.25 6.55 -2.43
C GLY A 236 -18.28 5.43 -2.31
N THR A 237 -18.12 4.31 -3.05
CA THR A 237 -19.03 3.16 -2.96
C THR A 237 -19.16 2.67 -1.53
N SER A 238 -20.39 2.38 -1.07
CA SER A 238 -20.65 1.81 0.25
C SER A 238 -20.13 0.37 0.42
N PHE A 239 -19.66 -0.24 -0.68
CA PHE A 239 -19.21 -1.63 -0.72
C PHE A 239 -18.27 -2.00 0.45
N HIS A 240 -18.51 -3.13 1.10
CA HIS A 240 -17.92 -3.45 2.41
C HIS A 240 -16.39 -3.50 2.48
N THR A 241 -15.72 -3.78 1.36
CA THR A 241 -14.25 -3.77 1.28
C THR A 241 -13.71 -2.38 0.97
N ASN A 242 -14.53 -1.39 0.61
CA ASN A 242 -14.10 0.00 0.48
C ASN A 242 -13.93 0.60 1.90
N GLN A 243 -12.68 0.74 2.31
CA GLN A 243 -12.23 1.20 3.62
C GLN A 243 -11.69 2.63 3.51
N THR A 244 -12.53 3.55 3.02
CA THR A 244 -12.28 5.00 2.95
C THR A 244 -13.22 5.73 3.88
N LEU A 245 -12.87 6.97 4.22
CA LEU A 245 -13.75 7.84 5.00
C LEU A 245 -15.05 8.15 4.23
N GLN A 246 -14.97 8.31 2.91
CA GLN A 246 -16.15 8.54 2.07
C GLN A 246 -17.10 7.33 2.09
N ALA A 247 -16.58 6.10 2.01
CA ALA A 247 -17.39 4.89 2.09
C ALA A 247 -18.04 4.70 3.47
N VAL A 248 -17.36 5.11 4.55
CA VAL A 248 -17.98 5.14 5.89
C VAL A 248 -19.20 6.05 5.88
N LEU A 249 -19.06 7.29 5.40
CA LEU A 249 -20.18 8.24 5.32
C LEU A 249 -21.34 7.70 4.47
N ALA A 250 -21.03 7.08 3.33
CA ALA A 250 -22.04 6.44 2.47
C ALA A 250 -22.80 5.32 3.21
N ARG A 251 -22.10 4.47 3.99
CA ARG A 251 -22.72 3.40 4.80
C ARG A 251 -23.60 3.91 5.95
N PHE A 252 -23.44 5.18 6.36
CA PHE A 252 -24.31 5.84 7.33
C PHE A 252 -25.54 6.53 6.70
N GLY A 253 -25.71 6.44 5.38
CA GLY A 253 -26.90 6.98 4.68
C GLY A 253 -26.94 8.50 4.55
N VAL A 254 -25.80 9.19 4.75
CA VAL A 254 -25.68 10.65 4.60
C VAL A 254 -25.20 11.04 3.20
N GLU A 255 -25.87 10.52 2.17
CA GLU A 255 -25.44 10.61 0.77
C GLU A 255 -25.28 12.05 0.26
N SER A 256 -26.23 12.93 0.57
CA SER A 256 -26.22 14.34 0.16
C SER A 256 -25.12 15.16 0.85
N ALA A 257 -24.77 14.81 2.09
CA ALA A 257 -23.74 15.49 2.88
C ALA A 257 -22.35 14.80 2.79
N ALA A 258 -22.27 13.58 2.24
CA ALA A 258 -21.06 12.76 2.27
C ALA A 258 -19.88 13.45 1.59
N LYS A 259 -20.08 14.07 0.42
CA LYS A 259 -18.99 14.72 -0.33
C LYS A 259 -18.48 15.99 0.35
N PRO A 260 -19.32 16.97 0.75
CA PRO A 260 -18.87 18.12 1.54
C PRO A 260 -18.17 17.71 2.84
N LEU A 261 -18.74 16.75 3.58
CA LEU A 261 -18.17 16.28 4.84
C LEU A 261 -16.83 15.58 4.63
N TRP A 262 -16.70 14.77 3.59
CA TRP A 262 -15.44 14.15 3.21
C TRP A 262 -14.35 15.19 2.86
N ILE A 263 -14.69 16.28 2.17
CA ILE A 263 -13.75 17.39 1.89
C ILE A 263 -13.28 18.03 3.21
N VAL A 264 -14.20 18.39 4.10
CA VAL A 264 -13.89 19.00 5.39
C VAL A 264 -13.00 18.08 6.22
N LEU A 265 -13.37 16.81 6.35
CA LEU A 265 -12.59 15.82 7.10
C LEU A 265 -11.22 15.59 6.48
N THR A 266 -11.11 15.59 5.14
CA THR A 266 -9.82 15.53 4.44
C THR A 266 -8.93 16.71 4.81
N GLY A 267 -9.47 17.93 4.86
CA GLY A 267 -8.75 19.12 5.31
C GLY A 267 -8.26 19.01 6.76
N VAL A 268 -9.13 18.57 7.68
CA VAL A 268 -8.78 18.34 9.09
C VAL A 268 -7.67 17.30 9.23
N LEU A 269 -7.81 16.16 8.56
CA LEU A 269 -6.80 15.09 8.57
C LEU A 269 -5.49 15.54 7.92
N LEU A 270 -5.53 16.38 6.88
CA LEU A 270 -4.34 16.93 6.23
C LEU A 270 -3.55 17.82 7.20
N VAL A 271 -4.24 18.68 7.96
CA VAL A 271 -3.60 19.50 9.00
C VAL A 271 -2.98 18.61 10.08
N LEU A 272 -3.76 17.66 10.62
CA LEU A 272 -3.29 16.73 11.66
C LEU A 272 -2.07 15.92 11.19
N VAL A 273 -2.14 15.30 10.02
CA VAL A 273 -1.06 14.46 9.49
C VAL A 273 0.17 15.30 9.22
N THR A 274 0.02 16.53 8.69
CA THR A 274 1.13 17.43 8.40
C THR A 274 1.88 17.82 9.68
N LEU A 275 1.14 18.26 10.70
CA LEU A 275 1.70 18.63 12.00
C LEU A 275 2.40 17.45 12.69
N THR A 276 1.84 16.25 12.57
CA THR A 276 2.39 15.04 13.18
C THR A 276 3.63 14.53 12.43
N MET A 277 3.59 14.52 11.10
CA MET A 277 4.71 14.13 10.23
C MET A 277 5.92 15.06 10.41
N TYR A 278 5.69 16.37 10.57
CA TYR A 278 6.75 17.36 10.80
C TYR A 278 7.60 17.04 12.04
N ARG A 279 6.95 16.51 13.09
CA ARG A 279 7.60 16.11 14.35
C ARG A 279 8.16 14.69 14.31
N SER A 280 7.71 13.87 13.37
CA SER A 280 8.01 12.44 13.28
C SER A 280 9.35 12.13 12.60
N ALA A 281 9.95 11.01 12.99
CA ALA A 281 11.05 10.38 12.25
C ALA A 281 10.56 9.86 10.88
N ALA A 282 11.50 9.46 10.01
CA ALA A 282 11.20 9.08 8.62
C ALA A 282 10.15 7.95 8.52
N VAL A 283 10.32 6.85 9.26
CA VAL A 283 9.41 5.70 9.18
C VAL A 283 7.99 6.04 9.66
N PRO A 284 7.76 6.62 10.86
CA PRO A 284 6.40 7.00 11.25
C PRO A 284 5.78 8.03 10.32
N ALA A 285 6.54 9.00 9.79
CA ALA A 285 6.00 9.96 8.82
C ALA A 285 5.55 9.30 7.51
N LEU A 286 6.28 8.28 7.03
CA LEU A 286 5.90 7.51 5.86
C LEU A 286 4.56 6.79 6.09
N LEU A 287 4.42 6.12 7.24
CA LEU A 287 3.21 5.38 7.61
C LEU A 287 2.02 6.32 7.85
N LEU A 288 2.23 7.47 8.50
CA LEU A 288 1.20 8.50 8.68
C LEU A 288 0.68 9.01 7.33
N ASN A 289 1.58 9.26 6.37
CA ASN A 289 1.19 9.70 5.05
C ASN A 289 0.43 8.61 4.28
N ALA A 290 0.88 7.36 4.37
CA ALA A 290 0.20 6.22 3.77
C ALA A 290 -1.23 6.06 4.32
N THR A 291 -1.40 6.11 5.64
CA THR A 291 -2.70 6.04 6.30
C THR A 291 -3.60 7.20 5.88
N PHE A 292 -3.06 8.42 5.84
CA PHE A 292 -3.80 9.58 5.34
C PHE A 292 -4.29 9.36 3.90
N ALA A 293 -3.40 8.96 2.99
CA ALA A 293 -3.74 8.70 1.59
C ALA A 293 -4.82 7.62 1.44
N LEU A 294 -4.80 6.57 2.26
CA LEU A 294 -5.81 5.50 2.26
C LEU A 294 -7.17 6.00 2.76
N LEU A 295 -7.20 6.78 3.84
CA LEU A 295 -8.43 7.29 4.43
C LEU A 295 -9.15 8.29 3.51
N ILE A 296 -8.39 9.17 2.87
CA ILE A 296 -8.92 10.26 2.05
C ILE A 296 -9.05 9.90 0.58
N SER A 297 -8.57 8.75 0.13
CA SER A 297 -8.82 8.32 -1.26
C SER A 297 -10.32 8.21 -1.53
N PRO A 298 -10.80 8.52 -2.76
CA PRO A 298 -12.16 8.20 -3.16
C PRO A 298 -12.50 6.71 -3.05
N THR A 299 -11.49 5.85 -3.26
CA THR A 299 -11.64 4.39 -3.21
C THR A 299 -10.36 3.74 -2.68
N SER A 300 -10.46 3.11 -1.52
CA SER A 300 -9.42 2.28 -0.91
C SER A 300 -10.01 0.94 -0.54
N TRP A 301 -9.94 -0.02 -1.45
CA TRP A 301 -10.29 -1.41 -1.14
C TRP A 301 -9.42 -1.95 0.00
N SER A 302 -9.87 -2.99 0.70
CA SER A 302 -9.14 -3.58 1.84
C SER A 302 -7.71 -3.96 1.45
N HIS A 303 -7.52 -4.49 0.26
CA HIS A 303 -6.22 -4.84 -0.31
C HIS A 303 -5.31 -3.64 -0.65
N HIS A 304 -5.80 -2.39 -0.64
CA HIS A 304 -4.93 -1.20 -0.70
C HIS A 304 -4.21 -0.94 0.64
N TRP A 305 -4.74 -1.47 1.75
CA TRP A 305 -4.19 -1.27 3.09
C TRP A 305 -2.95 -2.10 3.41
N VAL A 306 -2.20 -2.58 2.40
CA VAL A 306 -0.93 -3.34 2.57
C VAL A 306 0.10 -2.65 3.45
N TRP A 307 0.00 -1.32 3.59
CA TRP A 307 0.80 -0.49 4.50
C TRP A 307 0.67 -0.88 5.99
N ILE A 308 -0.34 -1.68 6.36
CA ILE A 308 -0.41 -2.25 7.70
C ILE A 308 0.78 -3.18 8.00
N ALA A 309 1.28 -3.90 7.00
CA ALA A 309 2.42 -4.79 7.16
C ALA A 309 3.67 -4.05 7.66
N PRO A 310 4.15 -2.97 7.00
CA PRO A 310 5.26 -2.17 7.52
C PRO A 310 4.93 -1.44 8.84
N ALA A 311 3.66 -1.13 9.12
CA ALA A 311 3.28 -0.53 10.39
C ALA A 311 3.47 -1.51 11.56
N LEU A 312 2.96 -2.74 11.44
CA LEU A 312 3.13 -3.80 12.44
C LEU A 312 4.59 -4.21 12.60
N PHE A 313 5.35 -4.27 11.51
CA PHE A 313 6.80 -4.48 11.56
C PHE A 313 7.48 -3.39 12.40
N THR A 314 7.08 -2.14 12.22
CA THR A 314 7.64 -1.00 12.97
C THR A 314 7.29 -1.05 14.45
N THR A 315 6.04 -1.38 14.82
CA THR A 315 5.64 -1.48 16.23
C THR A 315 6.31 -2.66 16.94
N ALA A 316 6.45 -3.80 16.25
CA ALA A 316 7.21 -4.94 16.75
C ALA A 316 8.70 -4.60 16.95
N ALA A 317 9.32 -3.90 15.99
CA ALA A 317 10.70 -3.43 16.12
C ALA A 317 10.86 -2.46 17.31
N CYS A 318 9.90 -1.56 17.54
CA CYS A 318 9.85 -0.67 18.69
C CYS A 318 9.79 -1.44 20.03
N ALA A 319 9.03 -2.53 20.11
CA ALA A 319 8.99 -3.40 21.29
C ALA A 319 10.37 -4.01 21.58
N VAL A 320 11.01 -4.58 20.55
CA VAL A 320 12.34 -5.21 20.66
C VAL A 320 13.43 -4.21 21.05
N HIS A 321 13.34 -2.98 20.55
CA HIS A 321 14.27 -1.89 20.90
C HIS A 321 14.11 -1.44 22.36
N ARG A 322 12.89 -1.48 22.88
CA ARG A 322 12.56 -1.09 24.25
C ARG A 322 12.53 -2.26 25.24
N ARG A 323 13.05 -3.44 24.88
CA ARG A 323 13.02 -4.65 25.73
C ARG A 323 13.58 -4.49 27.15
N ARG A 324 14.44 -3.49 27.39
CA ARG A 324 14.95 -3.15 28.73
C ARG A 324 13.89 -2.50 29.63
N ASP A 325 12.90 -1.85 29.03
CA ASP A 325 11.71 -1.28 29.67
C ASP A 325 10.53 -2.22 29.39
N HIS A 326 10.36 -3.22 30.27
CA HIS A 326 9.42 -4.32 30.06
C HIS A 326 7.99 -3.83 29.85
N ARG A 327 7.56 -2.80 30.60
CA ARG A 327 6.21 -2.22 30.48
C ARG A 327 5.97 -1.62 29.09
N ARG A 328 6.93 -0.84 28.57
CA ARG A 328 6.81 -0.27 27.22
C ARG A 328 6.91 -1.33 26.13
N ALA A 329 7.75 -2.34 26.30
CA ALA A 329 7.85 -3.43 25.36
C ALA A 329 6.53 -4.21 25.27
N LEU A 330 5.92 -4.55 26.41
CA LEU A 330 4.59 -5.16 26.49
C LEU A 330 3.51 -4.30 25.85
N ALA A 331 3.51 -2.99 26.09
CA ALA A 331 2.54 -2.09 25.47
C ALA A 331 2.64 -2.09 23.93
N TRP A 332 3.86 -2.06 23.37
CA TRP A 332 4.05 -2.16 21.92
C TRP A 332 3.66 -3.53 21.36
N LEU A 333 3.92 -4.62 22.09
CA LEU A 333 3.47 -5.96 21.69
C LEU A 333 1.95 -6.09 21.74
N ALA A 334 1.30 -5.54 22.76
CA ALA A 334 -0.16 -5.52 22.88
C ALA A 334 -0.80 -4.74 21.72
N VAL A 335 -0.29 -3.54 21.42
CA VAL A 335 -0.74 -2.76 20.25
C VAL A 335 -0.54 -3.54 18.96
N THR A 336 0.63 -4.16 18.78
CA THR A 336 0.92 -4.97 17.59
C THR A 336 -0.06 -6.14 17.48
N GLY A 337 -0.32 -6.87 18.57
CA GLY A 337 -1.23 -8.00 18.60
C GLY A 337 -2.68 -7.61 18.31
N VAL A 338 -3.20 -6.57 18.96
CA VAL A 338 -4.57 -6.08 18.74
C VAL A 338 -4.78 -5.65 17.30
N VAL A 339 -3.86 -4.84 16.76
CA VAL A 339 -3.98 -4.36 15.38
C VAL A 339 -3.79 -5.52 14.39
N ALA A 340 -2.86 -6.43 14.63
CA ALA A 340 -2.71 -7.63 13.79
C ALA A 340 -4.01 -8.45 13.77
N THR A 341 -4.66 -8.68 14.91
CA THR A 341 -5.94 -9.42 14.97
C THR A 341 -7.02 -8.77 14.10
N ILE A 342 -7.16 -7.44 14.13
CA ILE A 342 -8.13 -6.71 13.29
C ILE A 342 -7.87 -6.98 11.80
N PHE A 343 -6.61 -6.89 11.36
CA PHE A 343 -6.23 -7.04 9.97
C PHE A 343 -6.11 -8.50 9.50
N VAL A 344 -5.95 -9.46 10.41
CA VAL A 344 -6.04 -10.90 10.11
C VAL A 344 -7.50 -11.31 9.93
N ALA A 345 -8.36 -10.89 10.87
CA ALA A 345 -9.76 -11.28 10.94
C ALA A 345 -10.64 -10.60 9.88
N ALA A 346 -10.42 -9.31 9.61
CA ALA A 346 -11.15 -8.54 8.60
C ALA A 346 -12.69 -8.76 8.64
N PRO A 347 -13.36 -8.44 9.76
CA PRO A 347 -14.75 -8.84 10.01
C PRO A 347 -15.76 -8.33 8.96
N PHE A 348 -15.48 -7.20 8.31
CA PHE A 348 -16.32 -6.64 7.23
C PHE A 348 -16.62 -7.61 6.10
N ARG A 349 -15.75 -8.60 5.87
CA ARG A 349 -15.92 -9.59 4.79
C ARG A 349 -17.07 -10.56 5.03
N TYR A 350 -17.52 -10.68 6.27
CA TYR A 350 -18.65 -11.52 6.67
C TYR A 350 -19.97 -10.75 6.77
N PHE A 351 -19.95 -9.45 6.48
CA PHE A 351 -21.14 -8.59 6.55
C PHE A 351 -21.70 -8.33 5.15
N PRO A 352 -22.98 -7.89 5.04
CA PRO A 352 -23.58 -7.50 3.77
C PRO A 352 -22.67 -6.57 2.96
N ALA A 353 -22.54 -6.85 1.66
CA ALA A 353 -21.53 -6.23 0.81
C ALA A 353 -21.92 -4.85 0.29
N PHE A 354 -23.18 -4.43 0.45
CA PHE A 354 -23.82 -3.30 -0.23
C PHE A 354 -23.80 -3.43 -1.77
N ASP A 355 -23.93 -4.66 -2.26
CA ASP A 355 -24.02 -4.99 -3.69
C ASP A 355 -25.47 -5.03 -4.19
N ARG A 356 -26.45 -5.00 -3.28
CA ARG A 356 -27.88 -5.04 -3.59
C ARG A 356 -28.67 -3.98 -2.80
N PRO A 357 -29.76 -3.45 -3.36
CA PRO A 357 -30.62 -2.49 -2.66
C PRO A 357 -31.14 -3.02 -1.32
N GLY A 358 -31.32 -2.14 -0.34
CA GLY A 358 -31.91 -2.45 0.97
C GLY A 358 -30.98 -3.12 1.97
N GLN A 359 -29.72 -3.40 1.61
CA GLN A 359 -28.74 -3.89 2.56
C GLN A 359 -28.34 -2.79 3.55
N THR A 360 -28.30 -3.14 4.83
CA THR A 360 -27.86 -2.25 5.91
C THR A 360 -26.96 -3.00 6.88
N TRP A 361 -26.22 -2.24 7.68
CA TRP A 361 -25.45 -2.78 8.79
C TRP A 361 -26.09 -2.39 10.12
N THR A 362 -26.12 -3.33 11.06
CA THR A 362 -26.41 -3.03 12.46
C THR A 362 -25.34 -2.09 13.03
N THR A 363 -25.62 -1.44 14.17
CA THR A 363 -24.63 -0.58 14.84
C THR A 363 -23.31 -1.32 15.13
N ALA A 364 -23.37 -2.58 15.55
CA ALA A 364 -22.17 -3.39 15.78
C ALA A 364 -21.39 -3.65 14.47
N GLN A 365 -22.10 -3.95 13.38
CA GLN A 365 -21.49 -4.11 12.06
C GLN A 365 -20.92 -2.81 11.53
N GLN A 366 -21.46 -1.64 11.87
CA GLN A 366 -20.84 -0.36 11.50
C GLN A 366 -19.46 -0.19 12.15
N TRP A 367 -19.32 -0.50 13.44
CA TRP A 367 -18.02 -0.40 14.12
C TRP A 367 -17.02 -1.45 13.61
N LEU A 368 -17.43 -2.71 13.54
CA LEU A 368 -16.56 -3.79 13.08
C LEU A 368 -16.26 -3.69 11.58
N GLY A 369 -17.24 -3.24 10.80
CA GLY A 369 -17.16 -3.16 9.35
C GLY A 369 -16.25 -2.03 8.85
N ASN A 370 -16.11 -0.97 9.65
CA ASN A 370 -15.21 0.16 9.38
C ASN A 370 -13.88 0.06 10.16
N CYS A 371 -13.51 -1.14 10.64
CA CYS A 371 -12.37 -1.32 11.54
C CYS A 371 -11.02 -0.84 10.99
N TYR A 372 -10.78 -0.87 9.67
CA TYR A 372 -9.52 -0.36 9.10
C TYR A 372 -9.47 1.16 9.16
N VAL A 373 -10.58 1.81 8.79
CA VAL A 373 -10.72 3.27 8.90
C VAL A 373 -10.54 3.71 10.35
N LEU A 374 -11.19 3.03 11.30
CA LEU A 374 -11.06 3.32 12.73
C LEU A 374 -9.62 3.13 13.22
N ALA A 375 -8.96 2.04 12.86
CA ALA A 375 -7.55 1.81 13.21
C ALA A 375 -6.64 2.90 12.64
N GLY A 376 -6.89 3.34 11.41
CA GLY A 376 -6.17 4.44 10.77
C GLY A 376 -6.38 5.78 11.49
N LEU A 377 -7.62 6.12 11.85
CA LEU A 377 -7.95 7.33 12.60
C LEU A 377 -7.31 7.32 14.00
N VAL A 378 -7.39 6.21 14.72
CA VAL A 378 -6.72 6.04 16.02
C VAL A 378 -5.22 6.21 15.87
N PHE A 379 -4.60 5.63 14.84
CA PHE A 379 -3.17 5.81 14.59
C PHE A 379 -2.80 7.29 14.36
N LEU A 380 -3.55 8.02 13.53
CA LEU A 380 -3.30 9.45 13.28
C LEU A 380 -3.45 10.29 14.56
N VAL A 381 -4.52 10.08 15.33
CA VAL A 381 -4.79 10.83 16.56
C VAL A 381 -3.77 10.52 17.64
N VAL A 382 -3.52 9.24 17.92
CA VAL A 382 -2.55 8.82 18.95
C VAL A 382 -1.14 9.28 18.59
N ALA A 383 -0.74 9.17 17.32
CA ALA A 383 0.55 9.71 16.88
C ALA A 383 0.62 11.23 17.02
N GLY A 384 -0.47 11.96 16.76
CA GLY A 384 -0.54 13.41 16.94
C GLY A 384 -0.42 13.84 18.40
N VAL A 385 -1.09 13.14 19.32
CA VAL A 385 -1.04 13.40 20.77
C VAL A 385 0.31 13.02 21.37
N LEU A 386 0.87 11.88 20.95
CA LEU A 386 2.14 11.36 21.48
C LEU A 386 3.38 11.89 20.76
N ALA A 387 3.21 12.62 19.63
CA ALA A 387 4.32 13.22 18.92
C ALA A 387 5.08 14.13 19.89
N PRO A 388 6.38 13.87 20.14
CA PRO A 388 7.15 14.74 21.01
C PRO A 388 7.04 16.16 20.48
N GLN A 389 6.64 17.11 21.32
CA GLN A 389 6.81 18.52 21.01
C GLN A 389 8.32 18.73 20.79
N LYS A 390 8.77 18.74 19.53
CA LYS A 390 10.08 19.29 19.23
C LYS A 390 10.04 20.70 19.79
N ARG A 391 10.84 20.97 20.83
CA ARG A 391 11.20 22.34 21.16
C ARG A 391 11.69 22.97 19.84
N PRO A 392 11.18 24.15 19.45
CA PRO A 392 11.77 24.87 18.35
C PRO A 392 13.27 24.98 18.65
N ARG A 393 14.11 24.58 17.70
CA ARG A 393 15.54 24.88 17.82
C ARG A 393 15.64 26.41 17.75
N CYS A 394 15.74 27.06 18.90
CA CYS A 394 16.36 28.38 18.97
C CYS A 394 17.83 28.22 18.55
N SER A 395 18.20 28.97 17.52
CA SER A 395 19.52 29.54 17.22
C SER A 395 20.78 28.78 17.65
N THR A 396 21.61 28.45 16.67
CA THR A 396 22.89 29.18 16.46
C THR A 396 23.11 29.33 14.96
#